data_AF-A0A9X7G4F3-F1
#
_entry.id   AF-A0A9X7G4F3-F1
#
_cell.length_a   1.000
_cell.length_b   1.000
_cell.length_c   1.000
_cell.angle_alpha   90.00
_cell.angle_beta   90.00
_cell.angle_gamma   90.00
#
_symmetry.space_group_name_H-M   'P 1'
#
loop_
_entity.id
_entity.type
_entity.pdbx_description
1 polymer ?
#
loop_
_entity_poly.entity_id
_entity_poly.type
_entity_poly.pdbx_seq_one_letter_code
_entity_poly.pdbx_strand_id
1 'polypeptide(L)'
;MNYQNDNNSNIHKPCTCPSPTANSLNVVQTTPSIVSVNSAIPLDTVVNSNGTAISFTPPTTVLLEGGRTYLAIYEVQVIIQPGGNSAGITM
;
A
#
# COMPACT_ATOMS: atom_id res chain seq x y z
N MET A 1 -47.45 39.75 -20.64
CA MET A 1 -46.11 39.72 -21.26
C MET A 1 -45.34 38.55 -20.68
N ASN A 2 -44.60 37.88 -21.56
CA ASN A 2 -43.91 36.59 -21.45
C ASN A 2 -43.38 36.18 -20.08
N TYR A 3 -43.66 34.91 -19.75
CA TYR A 3 -42.78 34.07 -18.95
C TYR A 3 -41.44 33.93 -19.68
N GLN A 4 -40.41 34.64 -19.22
CA GLN A 4 -39.03 34.28 -19.50
C GLN A 4 -38.48 33.64 -18.22
N ASN A 5 -38.62 32.32 -18.18
CA ASN A 5 -37.82 31.49 -17.31
C ASN A 5 -36.42 31.42 -17.95
N ASP A 6 -35.55 32.33 -17.54
CA ASP A 6 -34.14 32.30 -17.93
C ASP A 6 -33.48 31.10 -17.24
N ASN A 7 -33.62 29.93 -17.86
CA ASN A 7 -32.87 28.71 -17.53
C ASN A 7 -31.40 28.92 -17.93
N ASN A 8 -30.67 29.73 -17.18
CA ASN A 8 -29.22 29.79 -17.24
C ASN A 8 -28.65 29.63 -15.83
N SER A 9 -28.29 28.41 -15.47
CA SER A 9 -27.13 28.23 -14.61
C SER A 9 -26.63 26.79 -14.67
N ASN A 10 -25.48 26.65 -15.33
CA ASN A 10 -24.51 25.59 -15.15
C ASN A 10 -24.91 24.20 -15.64
N ILE A 11 -24.72 24.00 -16.95
CA ILE A 11 -24.31 22.71 -17.49
C ILE A 11 -23.05 22.30 -16.70
N HIS A 12 -23.24 21.50 -15.64
CA HIS A 12 -22.17 20.73 -15.04
C HIS A 12 -21.68 19.78 -16.12
N LYS A 13 -20.68 20.21 -16.90
CA LYS A 13 -19.92 19.31 -17.74
C LYS A 13 -19.44 18.20 -16.81
N PRO A 14 -19.79 16.91 -17.04
CA PRO A 14 -19.31 15.85 -16.18
C PRO A 14 -17.79 15.96 -16.18
N CYS A 15 -17.18 16.28 -15.04
CA CYS A 15 -15.75 16.08 -14.91
C CYS A 15 -15.54 14.58 -15.11
N THR A 16 -14.88 14.18 -16.19
CA THR A 16 -14.22 12.88 -16.26
C THR A 16 -12.98 12.98 -15.37
N CYS A 17 -13.21 13.20 -14.09
CA CYS A 17 -12.21 13.12 -13.07
C CYS A 17 -11.81 11.63 -13.05
N PRO A 18 -10.53 11.29 -13.29
CA PRO A 18 -10.12 9.89 -13.25
C PRO A 18 -10.50 9.36 -11.87
N SER A 19 -11.27 8.26 -11.87
CA SER A 19 -11.58 7.53 -10.64
C SER A 19 -10.26 7.24 -9.91
N PRO A 20 -10.18 7.41 -8.57
CA PRO A 20 -8.96 7.07 -7.85
C PRO A 20 -8.55 5.65 -8.22
N THR A 21 -7.37 5.51 -8.83
CA THR A 21 -6.80 4.20 -9.13
C THR A 21 -6.59 3.50 -7.80
N ALA A 22 -7.37 2.46 -7.53
CA ALA A 22 -7.15 1.61 -6.38
C ALA A 22 -5.80 0.91 -6.59
N ASN A 23 -4.80 1.29 -5.80
CA ASN A 23 -3.50 0.62 -5.79
C ASN A 23 -3.39 -0.12 -4.45
N SER A 24 -3.06 -1.40 -4.50
CA SER A 24 -2.83 -2.20 -3.31
C SER A 24 -1.76 -3.23 -3.57
N LEU A 25 -0.94 -3.49 -2.55
CA LEU A 25 0.08 -4.53 -2.59
C LEU A 25 0.02 -5.27 -1.25
N ASN A 26 -0.05 -6.59 -1.32
CA ASN A 26 0.09 -7.46 -0.15
C ASN A 26 1.24 -8.43 -0.42
N VAL A 27 2.26 -8.38 0.44
CA VAL A 27 3.44 -9.25 0.35
C VAL A 27 3.65 -9.89 1.71
N VAL A 28 3.88 -11.20 1.70
CA VAL A 28 4.05 -12.00 2.91
C VAL A 28 5.42 -12.68 2.90
N GLN A 29 5.88 -13.06 4.09
CA GLN A 29 6.99 -13.99 4.26
C GLN A 29 6.39 -15.39 4.48
N THR A 30 6.64 -16.32 3.57
CA THR A 30 6.18 -17.71 3.70
C THR A 30 7.18 -18.59 4.45
N THR A 31 8.46 -18.23 4.44
CA THR A 31 9.52 -18.98 5.13
C THR A 31 10.05 -18.20 6.33
N PRO A 32 9.96 -18.73 7.57
CA PRO A 32 10.53 -18.07 8.75
C PRO A 32 12.02 -17.80 8.59
N SER A 33 12.46 -16.58 8.93
CA SER A 33 13.86 -16.16 8.83
C SER A 33 14.37 -15.58 10.15
N ILE A 34 15.67 -15.76 10.43
CA ILE A 34 16.36 -15.06 11.51
C ILE A 34 16.85 -13.74 10.95
N VAL A 35 16.41 -12.64 11.55
CA VAL A 35 16.76 -11.28 11.13
C VAL A 35 17.58 -10.63 12.24
N SER A 36 18.72 -10.06 11.89
CA SER A 36 19.52 -9.29 12.86
C SER A 36 18.89 -7.93 13.15
N VAL A 37 19.23 -7.35 14.29
CA VAL A 37 18.78 -6.00 14.67
C VAL A 37 19.19 -4.99 13.58
N ASN A 38 18.28 -4.08 13.23
CA ASN A 38 18.42 -3.07 12.17
C ASN A 38 18.49 -3.62 10.74
N SER A 39 18.24 -4.92 10.52
CA SER A 39 18.10 -5.47 9.17
C SER A 39 16.65 -5.40 8.69
N ALA A 40 16.48 -5.28 7.37
CA ALA A 40 15.16 -5.37 6.75
C ALA A 40 14.60 -6.79 6.88
N ILE A 41 13.29 -6.89 7.12
CA ILE A 41 12.56 -8.16 7.16
C ILE A 41 12.37 -8.65 5.72
N PRO A 42 12.86 -9.84 5.34
CA PRO A 42 12.66 -10.36 4.01
C PRO A 42 11.21 -10.82 3.81
N LEU A 43 10.59 -10.41 2.71
CA LEU A 43 9.32 -10.90 2.21
C LEU A 43 9.58 -11.63 0.89
N ASP A 44 8.83 -12.70 0.61
CA ASP A 44 9.11 -13.60 -0.52
C ASP A 44 7.95 -13.71 -1.52
N THR A 45 6.72 -13.41 -1.11
CA THR A 45 5.54 -13.76 -1.89
C THR A 45 4.56 -12.60 -2.00
N VAL A 46 4.31 -12.14 -3.23
CA VAL A 46 3.23 -11.18 -3.52
C VAL A 46 1.91 -11.95 -3.60
N VAL A 47 1.02 -11.73 -2.63
CA VAL A 47 -0.30 -12.39 -2.52
C VAL A 47 -1.37 -11.63 -3.29
N ASN A 48 -1.24 -10.30 -3.34
CA ASN A 48 -2.14 -9.44 -4.09
C ASN A 48 -1.39 -8.21 -4.62
N SER A 49 -1.68 -7.81 -5.85
CA SER A 49 -1.17 -6.59 -6.46
C SER A 49 -2.24 -6.01 -7.37
N ASN A 50 -2.65 -4.78 -7.12
CA ASN A 50 -3.58 -4.01 -7.94
C ASN A 50 -2.97 -2.66 -8.30
N GLY A 51 -3.13 -2.26 -9.55
CA GLY A 51 -2.51 -1.06 -10.11
C GLY A 51 -1.02 -1.24 -10.40
N THR A 52 -0.37 -0.14 -10.78
CA THR A 52 1.05 -0.11 -11.15
C THR A 52 1.87 0.83 -10.27
N ALA A 53 1.22 1.64 -9.42
CA ALA A 53 1.91 2.65 -8.63
C ALA A 53 2.61 2.09 -7.37
N ILE A 54 2.43 0.81 -7.06
CA ILE A 54 3.09 0.11 -5.95
C ILE A 54 3.69 -1.16 -6.54
N SER A 55 5.00 -1.35 -6.40
CA SER A 55 5.66 -2.57 -6.84
C SER A 55 6.61 -3.11 -5.77
N PHE A 56 6.81 -4.42 -5.78
CA PHE A 56 7.72 -5.09 -4.86
C PHE A 56 8.97 -5.54 -5.61
N THR A 57 10.13 -5.17 -5.07
CA THR A 57 11.45 -5.68 -5.48
C THR A 57 11.94 -6.59 -4.35
N PRO A 58 11.77 -7.91 -4.49
CA PRO A 58 12.20 -8.86 -3.48
C PRO A 58 13.70 -8.74 -3.17
N PRO A 59 14.11 -9.07 -1.92
CA PRO A 59 13.26 -9.56 -0.84
C PRO A 59 12.73 -8.46 0.10
N THR A 60 13.12 -7.18 -0.06
CA THR A 60 12.94 -6.20 1.04
C THR A 60 12.37 -4.85 0.62
N THR A 61 12.23 -4.59 -0.68
CA THR A 61 11.98 -3.22 -1.16
C THR A 61 10.60 -3.08 -1.77
N VAL A 62 9.83 -2.09 -1.30
CA VAL A 62 8.59 -1.64 -1.95
C VAL A 62 8.86 -0.30 -2.62
N LEU A 63 8.55 -0.21 -3.91
CA LEU A 63 8.66 1.01 -4.70
C LEU A 63 7.28 1.65 -4.83
N LEU A 64 7.21 2.95 -4.55
CA LEU A 64 5.99 3.75 -4.59
C LEU A 64 6.14 4.84 -5.66
N GLU A 65 5.28 4.83 -6.67
CA GLU A 65 5.30 5.82 -7.74
C GLU A 65 4.54 7.11 -7.36
N GLY A 66 5.31 8.16 -7.03
CA GLY A 66 4.96 9.56 -7.22
C GLY A 66 3.86 10.16 -6.32
N GLY A 67 4.25 11.06 -5.41
CA GLY A 67 3.46 12.21 -4.94
C GLY A 67 2.13 11.93 -4.24
N ARG A 68 1.83 10.68 -3.89
CA ARG A 68 0.60 10.24 -3.27
C ARG A 68 0.85 9.86 -1.81
N THR A 69 -0.21 9.93 -1.01
CA THR A 69 -0.21 9.35 0.33
C THR A 69 -0.49 7.86 0.22
N TYR A 70 0.37 7.05 0.84
CA TYR A 70 0.21 5.60 0.93
C TYR A 70 0.01 5.21 2.39
N LEU A 71 -0.84 4.20 2.62
CA LEU A 71 -0.98 3.55 3.92
C LEU A 71 -0.13 2.28 3.92
N ALA A 72 0.84 2.20 4.81
CA ALA A 72 1.61 0.98 5.04
C ALA A 72 1.10 0.31 6.33
N ILE A 73 0.79 -0.98 6.24
CA ILE A 73 0.37 -1.81 7.37
C ILE A 73 1.34 -2.98 7.45
N TYR A 74 1.91 -3.22 8.63
CA TYR A 74 2.86 -4.30 8.88
C TYR A 74 2.27 -5.24 9.94
N GLU A 75 2.16 -6.52 9.61
CA GLU A 75 1.82 -7.58 10.55
C GLU A 75 3.04 -8.49 10.71
N VAL A 76 3.56 -8.62 11.93
CA VAL A 76 4.77 -9.38 12.23
C VAL A 76 4.47 -10.43 13.29
N GLN A 77 4.69 -11.69 12.96
CA GLN A 77 4.67 -12.79 13.92
C GLN A 77 6.11 -13.10 14.39
N VAL A 78 6.31 -13.17 15.70
CA VAL A 78 7.62 -13.50 16.30
C VAL A 78 7.61 -14.93 16.83
N ILE A 79 8.64 -15.70 16.45
CA ILE A 79 8.86 -17.06 16.93
C ILE A 79 10.14 -17.06 17.77
N ILE A 80 10.02 -17.37 19.07
CA ILE A 80 11.16 -17.53 19.96
C ILE A 80 11.59 -18.99 19.91
N GLN A 81 12.78 -19.25 19.37
CA GLN A 81 13.36 -20.59 19.40
C GLN A 81 13.93 -20.90 20.80
N PRO A 82 13.79 -22.13 21.31
CA PRO A 82 14.40 -22.53 22.58
C PRO A 82 15.91 -22.25 22.57
N GLY A 83 16.39 -21.41 23.49
CA GLY A 83 17.80 -20.98 23.58
C GLY A 83 18.13 -19.62 22.94
N GLY A 84 17.16 -18.92 22.34
CA GLY A 84 17.34 -17.57 21.80
C GLY A 84 17.26 -16.49 22.89
N ASN A 85 18.36 -15.76 23.09
CA ASN A 85 18.40 -14.61 24.00
C ASN A 85 17.79 -13.38 23.31
N SER A 86 16.56 -13.05 23.69
CA SER A 86 15.85 -11.78 23.41
C SER A 86 15.17 -11.67 22.03
N ALA A 87 13.85 -11.45 22.06
CA ALA A 87 13.08 -10.90 20.95
C ALA A 87 12.73 -9.45 21.29
N GLY A 88 13.29 -8.50 20.54
CA GLY A 88 12.92 -7.09 20.61
C GLY A 88 12.53 -6.61 19.22
N ILE A 89 11.30 -6.11 19.07
CA ILE A 89 10.90 -5.34 17.89
C ILE A 89 10.88 -3.87 18.32
N THR A 90 11.64 -3.03 17.63
CA THR A 90 11.47 -1.57 17.70
C THR A 90 10.73 -1.15 16.44
N MET A 91 9.53 -0.60 16.63
CA MET A 91 8.68 -0.02 15.58
C MET A 91 8.79 1.50 15.58
#